data_AF-A0A3S1G3S7-F1
#
_entry.id   AF-A0A3S1G3S7-F1
#
_cell.length_a   1.000
_cell.length_b   1.000
_cell.length_c   1.000
_cell.angle_alpha   90.00
_cell.angle_beta   90.00
_cell.angle_gamma   90.00
#
_symmetry.space_group_name_H-M   'P 1'
#
loop_
_entity.id
_entity.type
_entity.pdbx_description
1 polymer ?
#
loop_
_entity_poly.entity_id
_entity_poly.type
_entity_poly.pdbx_seq_one_letter_code
_entity_poly.pdbx_strand_id
1 'polypeptide(L)'
;VVLSPSLEIDVSISAVGFVQAGLGIALVDALLPWHQFAGLAVRPLANGPEFPIALLTSRTRALSLADEMMRDQIRAACSAVLGGDRARA
;
A
#
# COMPACT_ATOMS: atom_id res chain seq x y z
N VAL A 1 -23.16 2.98 3.34
CA VAL A 1 -23.09 2.61 1.90
C VAL A 1 -22.62 1.17 1.84
N VAL A 2 -23.36 0.27 1.20
CA VAL A 2 -22.86 -1.08 0.90
C VAL A 2 -21.97 -0.94 -0.34
N LEU A 3 -20.69 -1.22 -0.19
CA LEU A 3 -19.76 -1.27 -1.32
C LEU A 3 -19.91 -2.65 -1.98
N SER A 4 -20.39 -2.69 -3.22
CA SER A 4 -20.49 -3.91 -4.02
C SER A 4 -19.47 -3.83 -5.16
N PRO A 5 -18.25 -4.36 -4.99
CA PRO A 5 -17.23 -4.29 -6.03
C PRO A 5 -17.67 -5.06 -7.28
N SER A 6 -17.48 -4.45 -8.46
CA SER A 6 -17.76 -5.10 -9.74
C SER A 6 -16.60 -5.96 -10.24
N LEU A 7 -15.40 -5.71 -9.71
CA LEU A 7 -14.17 -6.41 -10.07
C LEU A 7 -13.30 -6.54 -8.80
N GLU A 8 -12.82 -7.76 -8.55
CA GLU A 8 -11.88 -8.07 -7.48
C GLU A 8 -10.50 -8.32 -8.09
N ILE A 9 -9.46 -7.83 -7.42
CA ILE A 9 -8.07 -8.04 -7.83
C ILE A 9 -7.28 -8.65 -6.67
N ASP A 10 -6.42 -9.61 -6.99
CA ASP A 10 -5.55 -10.25 -6.00
C ASP A 10 -4.32 -9.41 -5.65
N VAL A 11 -3.87 -8.56 -6.59
CA VAL A 11 -2.65 -7.77 -6.45
C VAL A 11 -2.94 -6.33 -6.83
N SER A 12 -2.62 -5.39 -5.93
CA SER A 12 -2.95 -3.97 -6.08
C SER A 12 -2.46 -3.35 -7.38
N ILE A 13 -1.26 -3.71 -7.85
CA ILE A 13 -0.66 -3.13 -9.07
C ILE A 13 -1.53 -3.35 -10.32
N SER A 14 -2.32 -4.41 -10.36
CA SER A 14 -3.25 -4.71 -11.46
C SER A 14 -4.33 -3.63 -11.63
N ALA A 15 -4.62 -2.85 -10.59
CA ALA A 15 -5.56 -1.73 -10.65
C ALA A 15 -5.15 -0.69 -11.71
N VAL A 16 -3.86 -0.45 -11.93
CA VAL A 16 -3.37 0.56 -12.88
C VAL A 16 -3.96 0.34 -14.26
N GLY A 17 -3.86 -0.89 -14.79
CA GLY A 17 -4.34 -1.22 -16.13
C GLY A 17 -5.85 -1.04 -16.26
N PHE A 18 -6.62 -1.50 -15.26
CA PHE A 18 -8.08 -1.41 -15.30
C PHE A 18 -8.59 0.04 -15.21
N VAL A 19 -7.99 0.86 -14.33
CA VAL A 19 -8.36 2.27 -14.18
C VAL A 19 -7.94 3.08 -15.41
N GLN A 20 -6.74 2.86 -15.95
CA GLN A 20 -6.30 3.51 -17.19
C GLN A 20 -7.16 3.14 -18.41
N ALA A 21 -7.66 1.91 -18.46
CA ALA A 21 -8.60 1.46 -19.48
C ALA A 21 -10.03 2.01 -19.29
N GLY A 22 -10.29 2.77 -18.23
CA GLY A 22 -11.58 3.40 -17.97
C GLY A 22 -12.64 2.46 -17.40
N LEU A 23 -12.26 1.31 -16.84
CA LEU A 23 -13.22 0.34 -16.28
C LEU A 23 -13.80 0.77 -14.92
N GLY A 24 -13.25 1.81 -14.29
CA GLY A 24 -13.77 2.37 -13.04
C GLY A 24 -12.71 3.02 -12.16
N ILE A 25 -12.99 3.08 -10.86
CA ILE A 25 -12.05 3.50 -9.82
C ILE A 25 -11.59 2.29 -9.01
N ALA A 26 -10.39 2.36 -8.45
CA ALA A 26 -9.87 1.33 -7.57
C ALA A 26 -9.55 1.90 -6.18
N LEU A 27 -9.88 1.13 -5.14
CA LEU A 27 -9.35 1.33 -3.80
C LEU A 27 -8.14 0.42 -3.64
N VAL A 28 -6.99 1.01 -3.31
CA VAL A 28 -5.69 0.33 -3.24
C VAL A 28 -4.97 0.68 -1.95
N ASP A 29 -3.95 -0.10 -1.57
CA ASP A 29 -3.05 0.23 -0.47
C ASP A 29 -2.23 1.50 -0.76
N ALA A 30 -1.61 2.11 0.24
CA ALA A 30 -0.77 3.30 0.09
C ALA A 30 0.73 2.99 0.03
N LEU A 31 1.13 1.76 -0.33
CA LEU A 31 2.54 1.34 -0.33
C LEU A 31 3.21 1.47 -1.70
N LEU A 32 2.44 1.61 -2.77
CA LEU A 32 2.99 1.93 -4.08
C LEU A 32 2.94 3.44 -4.34
N PRO A 33 3.94 3.99 -5.06
CA PRO A 33 4.00 5.40 -5.40
C PRO A 33 3.00 5.73 -6.53
N TRP A 34 1.69 5.59 -6.29
CA TRP A 34 0.64 5.61 -7.32
C TRP A 34 0.65 6.85 -8.21
N HIS A 35 1.07 7.99 -7.66
CA HIS A 35 1.19 9.26 -8.36
C HIS A 35 2.19 9.22 -9.53
N GLN A 36 3.07 8.22 -9.60
CA GLN A 36 4.03 8.07 -10.71
C GLN A 36 3.39 7.51 -12.00
N PHE A 37 2.23 6.86 -11.90
CA PHE A 37 1.59 6.24 -13.05
C PHE A 37 0.82 7.29 -13.84
N ALA A 38 1.25 7.53 -15.08
CA ALA A 38 0.64 8.50 -15.96
C ALA A 38 -0.85 8.20 -16.21
N GLY A 39 -1.67 9.24 -16.34
CA GLY A 39 -3.10 9.09 -16.63
C GLY A 39 -3.96 8.65 -15.43
N LEU A 40 -3.39 8.53 -14.23
CA LEU A 40 -4.14 8.27 -13.00
C LEU A 40 -4.25 9.53 -12.14
N ALA A 41 -5.43 9.73 -11.56
CA ALA A 41 -5.65 10.67 -10.47
C ALA A 41 -5.77 9.90 -9.15
N VAL A 42 -4.91 10.22 -8.19
CA VAL A 42 -4.88 9.55 -6.89
C VAL A 42 -5.45 10.51 -5.83
N ARG A 43 -6.31 9.98 -4.95
CA ARG A 43 -6.94 10.75 -3.87
C ARG A 43 -6.99 9.93 -2.58
N PRO A 44 -6.77 10.54 -1.41
CA PRO A 44 -6.93 9.85 -0.13
C PRO A 44 -8.41 9.49 0.11
N LEU A 45 -8.65 8.32 0.70
CA LEU A 45 -9.99 7.92 1.13
C LEU A 45 -10.29 8.55 2.50
N ALA A 46 -11.18 9.54 2.53
CA ALA A 46 -11.59 10.19 3.78
C ALA A 46 -12.27 9.19 4.72
N ASN A 47 -11.86 9.19 5.99
CA ASN A 47 -12.32 8.22 7.01
C ASN A 47 -12.16 6.75 6.56
N GLY A 48 -11.13 6.47 5.75
CA GLY A 48 -10.80 5.12 5.32
C GLY A 48 -10.34 4.24 6.49
N PRO A 49 -10.41 2.91 6.34
CA PRO A 49 -9.90 1.99 7.34
C PRO A 49 -8.38 2.12 7.49
N GLU A 50 -7.86 1.84 8.68
CA GLU A 50 -6.43 1.65 8.85
C GLU A 50 -6.00 0.31 8.24
N PHE A 51 -4.89 0.32 7.49
CA PHE A 51 -4.31 -0.88 6.89
C PHE A 51 -2.96 -1.20 7.56
N PRO A 52 -2.95 -2.06 8.61
CA PRO A 52 -1.74 -2.34 9.37
C PRO A 52 -0.77 -3.23 8.58
N ILE A 53 0.52 -2.91 8.66
CA ILE A 53 1.60 -3.73 8.10
C ILE A 53 2.34 -4.40 9.25
N ALA A 54 2.46 -5.72 9.17
CA ALA A 54 3.13 -6.52 10.20
C ALA A 54 4.39 -7.16 9.64
N LEU A 55 5.47 -7.11 10.44
CA LEU A 55 6.68 -7.92 10.23
C LEU A 55 6.59 -9.13 11.15
N LEU A 56 6.45 -10.31 10.56
CA LEU A 56 6.34 -11.56 11.31
C LEU A 56 7.72 -12.21 11.45
N THR A 57 8.07 -12.56 12.69
CA THR A 57 9.31 -13.26 13.00
C THR A 57 9.00 -14.50 13.84
N SER A 58 9.79 -15.57 13.67
CA SER A 58 9.64 -16.75 14.51
C SER A 58 9.97 -16.43 15.96
N ARG A 59 9.18 -16.96 16.89
CA ARG A 59 9.52 -16.93 18.33
C ARG A 59 10.58 -17.96 18.70
N THR A 60 10.73 -19.02 17.90
CA THR A 60 11.63 -20.14 18.21
C THR A 60 13.08 -19.88 17.85
N ARG A 61 13.38 -18.76 17.19
CA ARG A 61 14.74 -18.36 16.81
C ARG A 61 14.93 -16.88 17.10
N ALA A 62 16.03 -16.56 17.78
CA ALA A 62 16.49 -15.18 17.84
C ALA A 62 16.82 -14.70 16.43
N LEU A 63 16.57 -13.43 16.16
CA LEU A 63 17.01 -12.81 14.92
C LEU A 63 18.54 -12.74 14.89
N SER A 64 19.13 -12.92 13.71
CA SER A 64 20.51 -12.54 13.49
C SER A 64 20.63 -11.01 13.43
N LEU A 65 21.85 -10.49 13.57
CA LEU A 65 22.12 -9.06 13.38
C LEU A 65 21.63 -8.57 12.00
N ALA A 66 21.80 -9.38 10.95
CA ALA A 66 21.33 -9.05 9.62
C ALA A 66 19.80 -8.95 9.53
N ASP A 67 19.08 -9.83 10.22
CA ASP A 67 17.60 -9.79 10.26
C ASP A 67 17.09 -8.57 11.03
N GLU A 68 17.76 -8.20 12.13
CA GLU A 68 17.45 -6.98 12.89
C GLU A 68 17.65 -5.74 12.03
N MET A 69 18.80 -5.65 11.35
CA MET A 69 19.08 -4.55 10.41
C MET A 69 18.03 -4.50 9.29
N MET A 70 17.66 -5.64 8.70
CA MET A 70 16.64 -5.69 7.65
C MET A 70 15.27 -5.22 8.17
N ARG A 71 14.85 -5.69 9.36
CA ARG A 71 13.59 -5.28 10.00
C ARG A 71 13.52 -3.76 10.18
N ASP A 72 14.61 -3.16 10.65
CA ASP A 72 14.66 -1.73 10.88
C ASP A 72 14.67 -0.93 9.57
N GLN A 73 15.36 -1.42 8.54
CA GLN A 73 15.30 -0.83 7.20
C GLN A 73 13.90 -0.90 6.58
N ILE A 74 13.19 -2.02 6.74
CA ILE A 74 11.81 -2.15 6.25
C ILE A 74 10.90 -1.14 6.96
N ARG A 75 11.03 -1.01 8.29
CA ARG A 75 10.26 -0.01 9.05
C ARG A 75 10.55 1.43 8.61
N ALA A 76 11.81 1.75 8.37
CA ALA A 76 12.21 3.06 7.87
C ALA A 76 11.64 3.34 6.48
N ALA A 77 11.74 2.37 5.56
CA ALA A 77 11.20 2.47 4.21
C ALA A 77 9.68 2.66 4.21
N CYS A 78 8.94 1.85 4.98
CA CYS A 78 7.50 2.01 5.13
C CYS A 78 7.13 3.39 5.69
N SER A 79 7.86 3.87 6.70
CA SER A 79 7.62 5.20 7.28
C SER A 79 7.85 6.32 6.26
N ALA A 80 8.87 6.20 5.42
CA ALA A 80 9.16 7.17 4.35
C ALA A 80 8.05 7.20 3.28
N VAL A 81 7.58 6.04 2.84
CA VAL A 81 6.49 5.92 1.85
C VAL A 81 5.18 6.46 2.43
N LEU A 82 4.76 5.95 3.58
CA LEU A 82 3.48 6.30 4.20
C LEU A 82 3.45 7.72 4.78
N GLY A 83 4.61 8.24 5.21
CA GLY A 83 4.76 9.62 5.66
C GLY A 83 4.72 10.63 4.51
N GLY A 84 5.27 10.27 3.35
CA GLY A 84 5.26 11.10 2.14
C GLY A 84 3.86 11.29 1.55
N ASP A 85 3.01 10.27 1.64
CA ASP A 85 1.61 10.34 1.17
C ASP A 85 0.74 11.20 2.08
N ARG A 86 0.95 11.18 3.41
CA ARG A 86 0.22 12.05 4.35
C ARG A 86 0.53 13.54 4.17
N ALA A 87 1.73 13.89 3.72
CA ALA A 87 2.12 15.28 3.46
C ALA A 87 1.55 15.83 2.13
N ARG A 88 1.04 14.95 1.26
CA ARG A 88 0.50 15.29 -0.07
C ARG A 88 -1.03 15.15 -0.16
N ALA A 89 -1.64 14.50 0.82
CA ALA A 89 -3.09 14.36 1.02
C ALA A 89 -3.70 15.65 1.60
#